data_AF-U6D744-F1
#
_entry.id   AF-U6D744-F1
#
_cell.length_a   1.000
_cell.length_b   1.000
_cell.length_c   1.000
_cell.angle_alpha   90.00
_cell.angle_beta   90.00
_cell.angle_gamma   90.00
#
_symmetry.space_group_name_H-M   'P 1'
#
loop_
_entity.id
_entity.type
_entity.pdbx_description
1 polymer ?
#
loop_
_entity_poly.entity_id
_entity_poly.type
_entity_poly.pdbx_seq_one_letter_code
_entity_poly.pdbx_strand_id
1 'polypeptide(L)'
;MFLPHMDHLTLEETFFSQVLPKTVKLFDDMMYELTSQARGLSNHNLEIQTSLRNILQTMVQLLAALTGCVQHVCATQDSIILENIHSLPSSVLHVIKSTFVHCKDSESVYSGHLHLVSDLLQALFKEAYCLQKQLMELLDMVCMDPLIDENADILNMVIVIHSLLDICSVISSMDHAFHANTWKFIIKQSLKHQSVIKNQLKHRDIIASLCEDILFSFHSCLQLAEQMTQSEAQDNADYKLFQKTLKLCRFFANSLLHYTKEFLPLLSDSCCTLHQLYLQIHSKFPPSLYAARISKAQQEEIAGTFLVTLDPLITQLLTFQPFMQVVLDSKLELPCDLQLPQCLLLVVVMDKLPSQPDHVQALWCTESQLADAAAR
;
A
#
# COMPACT_ATOMS: atom_id res chain seq x y z
N MET A 1 36.72 16.39 14.91
CA MET A 1 37.41 16.35 13.60
C MET A 1 36.46 17.00 12.62
N PHE A 2 36.76 18.23 12.18
CA PHE A 2 35.95 18.96 11.20
C PHE A 2 36.31 18.42 9.81
N LEU A 3 35.58 17.41 9.34
CA LEU A 3 35.56 17.08 7.91
C LEU A 3 34.84 18.24 7.18
N PRO A 4 35.32 18.69 6.02
CA PRO A 4 34.60 19.69 5.24
C PRO A 4 33.20 19.15 4.92
N HIS A 5 32.18 19.95 5.21
CA HIS A 5 30.79 19.63 4.89
C HIS A 5 30.68 19.58 3.37
N MET A 6 30.65 18.38 2.80
CA MET A 6 30.31 18.22 1.39
C MET A 6 28.82 18.50 1.26
N ASP A 7 28.44 19.43 0.38
CA ASP A 7 27.03 19.62 0.06
C ASP A 7 26.46 18.37 -0.64
N HIS A 8 25.13 18.25 -0.60
CA HIS A 8 24.44 17.07 -1.13
C HIS A 8 24.66 16.89 -2.62
N LEU A 9 24.67 17.96 -3.40
CA LEU A 9 24.93 17.91 -4.84
C LEU A 9 26.32 17.32 -5.14
N THR A 10 27.36 17.80 -4.44
CA THR A 10 28.71 17.26 -4.58
C THR A 10 28.77 15.81 -4.14
N LEU A 11 28.09 15.43 -3.06
CA LEU A 11 28.02 14.05 -2.60
C LEU A 11 27.33 13.14 -3.64
N GLU A 12 26.27 13.64 -4.29
CA GLU A 12 25.55 12.95 -5.35
C GLU A 12 26.42 12.73 -6.59
N GLU A 13 27.07 13.79 -7.08
CA GLU A 13 27.91 13.74 -8.28
C GLU A 13 29.19 12.90 -8.08
N THR A 14 29.82 13.00 -6.90
CA THR A 14 31.13 12.38 -6.66
C THR A 14 31.04 10.99 -6.05
N PHE A 15 29.96 10.66 -5.34
CA PHE A 15 29.83 9.40 -4.62
C PHE A 15 28.56 8.62 -4.98
N PHE A 16 27.37 9.15 -4.72
CA PHE A 16 26.14 8.35 -4.85
C PHE A 16 25.88 7.87 -6.27
N SER A 17 25.94 8.76 -7.27
CA SER A 17 25.74 8.41 -8.69
C SER A 17 26.79 7.42 -9.23
N GLN A 18 27.97 7.36 -8.61
CA GLN A 18 29.09 6.50 -9.04
C GLN A 18 29.11 5.14 -8.34
N VAL A 19 28.75 5.12 -7.06
CA VAL A 19 28.88 3.96 -6.17
C VAL A 19 27.58 3.19 -6.08
N LEU A 20 26.43 3.85 -5.89
CA LEU A 20 25.17 3.18 -5.62
C LEU A 20 24.69 2.28 -6.77
N PRO A 21 24.81 2.65 -8.06
CA PRO A 21 24.48 1.73 -9.15
C PRO A 21 25.30 0.43 -9.11
N LYS A 22 26.57 0.52 -8.68
CA LYS A 22 27.44 -0.66 -8.50
C LYS A 22 27.03 -1.47 -7.28
N THR A 23 26.61 -0.80 -6.19
CA THR A 23 26.06 -1.44 -5.00
C THR A 23 24.77 -2.19 -5.31
N VAL A 24 23.86 -1.59 -6.09
CA VAL A 24 22.63 -2.23 -6.57
C VAL A 24 22.96 -3.45 -7.42
N LYS A 25 23.87 -3.31 -8.40
CA LYS A 25 24.30 -4.45 -9.21
C LYS A 25 24.90 -5.58 -8.38
N LEU A 26 25.79 -5.27 -7.43
CA LEU A 26 26.37 -6.27 -6.53
C LEU A 26 25.28 -6.98 -5.71
N PHE A 27 24.29 -6.23 -5.24
CA PHE A 27 23.15 -6.79 -4.52
C PHE A 27 22.31 -7.73 -5.40
N ASP A 28 22.04 -7.35 -6.64
CA ASP A 28 21.30 -8.16 -7.61
C ASP A 28 22.07 -9.43 -7.99
N ASP A 29 23.39 -9.34 -8.19
CA ASP A 29 24.26 -10.48 -8.45
C ASP A 29 24.24 -11.46 -7.26
N MET A 30 24.29 -10.95 -6.02
CA MET A 30 24.14 -11.76 -4.80
C MET A 30 22.76 -12.42 -4.73
N MET A 31 21.67 -11.70 -5.00
CA MET A 31 20.31 -12.25 -5.02
C MET A 31 20.13 -13.37 -6.05
N TYR A 32 20.69 -13.17 -7.24
CA TYR A 32 20.69 -14.17 -8.30
C TYR A 32 21.45 -15.43 -7.86
N GLU A 33 22.66 -15.26 -7.32
CA GLU A 33 23.46 -16.37 -6.82
C GLU A 33 22.72 -17.15 -5.72
N LEU A 34 22.11 -16.42 -4.78
CA LEU A 34 21.32 -16.98 -3.70
C LEU A 34 20.18 -17.86 -4.24
N THR A 35 19.38 -17.33 -5.15
CA THR A 35 18.24 -18.05 -5.74
C THR A 35 18.68 -19.25 -6.58
N SER A 36 19.81 -19.13 -7.28
CA SER A 36 20.36 -20.21 -8.11
C SER A 36 20.90 -21.38 -7.27
N GLN A 37 21.57 -21.09 -6.16
CA GLN A 37 22.17 -22.09 -5.27
C GLN A 37 21.18 -22.67 -4.27
N ALA A 38 20.12 -21.93 -3.90
CA ALA A 38 19.12 -22.38 -2.92
C ALA A 38 18.44 -23.70 -3.29
N ARG A 39 18.28 -24.00 -4.59
CA ARG A 39 17.74 -25.29 -5.08
C ARG A 39 18.60 -26.50 -4.72
N GLY A 40 19.90 -26.30 -4.55
CA GLY A 40 20.85 -27.35 -4.15
C GLY A 40 21.01 -27.49 -2.64
N LEU A 41 20.32 -26.67 -1.85
CA LEU A 41 20.43 -26.66 -0.40
C LEU A 41 19.85 -27.96 0.19
N SER A 42 20.66 -28.64 1.00
CA SER A 42 20.27 -29.82 1.76
C SER A 42 21.12 -29.93 3.04
N ASN A 43 20.67 -30.72 4.00
CA ASN A 43 21.38 -30.93 5.27
C ASN A 43 22.80 -31.53 5.13
N HIS A 44 23.12 -32.09 3.96
CA HIS A 44 24.40 -32.76 3.71
C HIS A 44 25.37 -31.90 2.88
N ASN A 45 24.90 -30.81 2.26
CA ASN A 45 25.71 -29.96 1.39
C ASN A 45 26.20 -28.71 2.13
N LEU A 46 27.20 -28.92 3.00
CA LEU A 46 27.77 -27.87 3.87
C LEU A 46 28.44 -26.73 3.08
N GLU A 47 28.95 -26.99 1.88
CA GLU A 47 29.59 -25.97 1.04
C GLU A 47 28.56 -24.97 0.51
N ILE A 48 27.44 -25.46 -0.05
CA ILE A 48 26.31 -24.61 -0.46
C ILE A 48 25.72 -23.87 0.74
N GLN A 49 25.55 -24.56 1.88
CA GLN A 49 25.04 -23.91 3.08
C GLN A 49 25.96 -22.76 3.53
N THR A 50 27.28 -22.97 3.55
CA THR A 50 28.25 -21.94 3.95
C THR A 50 28.25 -20.77 2.95
N SER A 51 28.20 -21.06 1.64
CA SER A 51 28.09 -20.06 0.58
C SER A 51 26.85 -19.17 0.77
N LEU A 52 25.67 -19.78 0.87
CA LEU A 52 24.40 -19.05 1.06
C LEU A 52 24.39 -18.21 2.33
N ARG A 53 24.93 -18.73 3.43
CA ARG A 53 25.05 -17.99 4.69
C ARG A 53 25.99 -16.78 4.54
N ASN A 54 27.11 -16.92 3.84
CA ASN A 54 28.03 -15.81 3.59
C ASN A 54 27.41 -14.73 2.70
N ILE A 55 26.65 -15.11 1.67
CA ILE A 55 25.92 -14.18 0.81
C ILE A 55 24.89 -13.39 1.66
N LEU A 56 24.04 -14.09 2.41
CA LEU A 56 23.05 -13.45 3.29
C LEU A 56 23.71 -12.50 4.31
N GLN A 57 24.81 -12.92 4.92
CA GLN A 57 25.54 -12.09 5.88
C GLN A 57 26.12 -10.82 5.24
N THR A 58 26.61 -10.94 4.00
CA THR A 58 27.12 -9.79 3.22
C THR A 58 25.99 -8.84 2.86
N MET A 59 24.82 -9.36 2.47
CA MET A 59 23.64 -8.56 2.21
C MET A 59 23.20 -7.78 3.45
N VAL A 60 23.16 -8.42 4.64
CA VAL A 60 22.86 -7.72 5.90
C VAL A 60 23.81 -6.54 6.14
N GLN A 61 25.12 -6.74 5.91
CA GLN A 61 26.11 -5.66 6.05
C GLN A 61 25.92 -4.54 5.02
N LEU A 62 25.54 -4.88 3.79
CA LEU A 62 25.23 -3.91 2.75
C LEU A 62 24.02 -3.04 3.13
N LEU A 63 22.95 -3.64 3.65
CA LEU A 63 21.78 -2.90 4.13
C LEU A 63 22.14 -1.97 5.30
N ALA A 64 22.97 -2.43 6.23
CA ALA A 64 23.45 -1.59 7.33
C ALA A 64 24.30 -0.40 6.83
N ALA A 65 25.14 -0.62 5.82
CA ALA A 65 25.94 0.45 5.21
C ALA A 65 25.04 1.49 4.50
N LEU A 66 24.04 1.05 3.74
CA LEU A 66 23.04 1.93 3.14
C LEU A 66 22.26 2.72 4.20
N THR A 67 21.94 2.09 5.33
CA THR A 67 21.28 2.75 6.46
C THR A 67 22.16 3.88 7.00
N GLY A 68 23.46 3.64 7.12
CA GLY A 68 24.44 4.66 7.48
C GLY A 68 24.51 5.83 6.48
N CYS A 69 24.43 5.55 5.17
CA CYS A 69 24.37 6.60 4.15
C CYS A 69 23.13 7.48 4.30
N VAL A 70 21.96 6.87 4.49
CA VAL A 70 20.69 7.59 4.71
C VAL A 70 20.77 8.45 5.98
N GLN A 71 21.22 7.88 7.09
CA GLN A 71 21.41 8.59 8.35
C GLN A 71 22.38 9.78 8.23
N HIS A 72 23.45 9.62 7.46
CA HIS A 72 24.39 10.70 7.22
C HIS A 72 23.72 11.87 6.49
N VAL A 73 22.98 11.61 5.42
CA VAL A 73 22.23 12.66 4.71
C VAL A 73 21.25 13.35 5.67
N CYS A 74 20.52 12.59 6.50
CA CYS A 74 19.61 13.15 7.48
C CYS A 74 20.28 14.03 8.54
N ALA A 75 21.52 13.74 8.92
CA ALA A 75 22.23 14.48 9.97
C ALA A 75 22.89 15.77 9.47
N THR A 76 22.96 15.99 8.15
CA THR A 76 23.78 17.06 7.56
C THR A 76 23.00 18.34 7.24
N GLN A 77 21.70 18.26 6.99
CA GLN A 77 20.83 19.42 6.70
C GLN A 77 19.38 19.16 7.15
N ASP A 78 18.68 20.24 7.53
CA ASP A 78 17.28 20.18 8.00
C ASP A 78 16.25 20.08 6.86
N SER A 79 16.61 20.47 5.64
CA SER A 79 15.76 20.43 4.45
C SER A 79 16.53 19.82 3.30
N ILE A 80 15.91 18.87 2.61
CA ILE A 80 16.53 18.10 1.54
C ILE A 80 15.87 18.43 0.20
N ILE A 81 16.68 18.70 -0.82
CA ILE A 81 16.24 18.78 -2.22
C ILE A 81 16.47 17.40 -2.83
N LEU A 82 15.44 16.80 -3.42
CA LEU A 82 15.47 15.39 -3.81
C LEU A 82 16.43 15.14 -4.98
N GLU A 83 16.50 16.06 -5.95
CA GLU A 83 17.42 16.03 -7.09
C GLU A 83 18.88 15.93 -6.64
N ASN A 84 19.24 16.62 -5.56
CA ASN A 84 20.59 16.62 -5.02
C ASN A 84 21.00 15.31 -4.34
N ILE A 85 20.11 14.32 -4.23
CA ILE A 85 20.40 13.01 -3.64
C ILE A 85 19.67 11.86 -4.35
N HIS A 86 19.16 12.07 -5.57
CA HIS A 86 18.16 11.19 -6.19
C HIS A 86 18.61 9.73 -6.36
N SER A 87 19.91 9.47 -6.53
CA SER A 87 20.45 8.10 -6.62
C SER A 87 20.25 7.31 -5.33
N LEU A 88 20.26 7.97 -4.17
CA LEU A 88 20.16 7.32 -2.86
C LEU A 88 18.77 6.71 -2.61
N PRO A 89 17.66 7.48 -2.60
CA PRO A 89 16.32 6.91 -2.45
C PRO A 89 16.03 5.82 -3.49
N SER A 90 16.38 6.04 -4.77
CA SER A 90 16.14 5.08 -5.84
C SER A 90 16.83 3.73 -5.57
N SER A 91 18.13 3.76 -5.22
CA SER A 91 18.91 2.55 -4.94
C SER A 91 18.43 1.84 -3.67
N VAL A 92 18.12 2.60 -2.63
CA VAL A 92 17.63 2.07 -1.35
C VAL A 92 16.25 1.41 -1.52
N LEU A 93 15.33 2.04 -2.26
CA LEU A 93 14.01 1.48 -2.55
C LEU A 93 14.12 0.14 -3.30
N HIS A 94 15.01 0.05 -4.29
CA HIS A 94 15.27 -1.19 -5.01
C HIS A 94 15.76 -2.30 -4.07
N VAL A 95 16.79 -2.02 -3.26
CA VAL A 95 17.35 -3.00 -2.31
C VAL A 95 16.30 -3.45 -1.29
N ILE A 96 15.52 -2.52 -0.74
CA ILE A 96 14.42 -2.82 0.20
C ILE A 96 13.39 -3.74 -0.46
N LYS A 97 12.88 -3.37 -1.65
CA LYS A 97 11.87 -4.13 -2.37
C LYS A 97 12.36 -5.55 -2.65
N SER A 98 13.54 -5.68 -3.26
CA SER A 98 14.13 -6.98 -3.58
C SER A 98 14.35 -7.83 -2.33
N THR A 99 14.77 -7.21 -1.22
CA THR A 99 14.93 -7.91 0.07
C THR A 99 13.60 -8.47 0.58
N PHE A 100 12.54 -7.65 0.61
CA PHE A 100 11.25 -8.13 1.10
C PHE A 100 10.60 -9.16 0.19
N VAL A 101 10.77 -9.05 -1.13
CA VAL A 101 10.32 -10.10 -2.07
C VAL A 101 11.00 -11.42 -1.74
N HIS A 102 12.33 -11.43 -1.59
CA HIS A 102 13.05 -12.64 -1.22
C HIS A 102 12.62 -13.21 0.15
N CYS A 103 12.42 -12.34 1.15
CA CYS A 103 11.94 -12.78 2.46
C CYS A 103 10.52 -13.38 2.37
N LYS A 104 9.62 -12.78 1.58
CA LYS A 104 8.26 -13.28 1.35
C LYS A 104 8.28 -14.65 0.66
N ASP A 105 9.12 -14.81 -0.34
CA ASP A 105 9.18 -16.02 -1.16
C ASP A 105 10.11 -17.10 -0.58
N SER A 106 10.79 -16.81 0.54
CA SER A 106 11.85 -17.62 1.12
C SER A 106 11.46 -19.09 1.35
N GLU A 107 10.24 -19.37 1.81
CA GLU A 107 9.77 -20.74 2.00
C GLU A 107 9.83 -21.55 0.70
N SER A 108 9.45 -20.93 -0.42
CA SER A 108 9.53 -21.55 -1.75
C SER A 108 10.98 -21.64 -2.26
N VAL A 109 11.78 -20.60 -2.03
CA VAL A 109 13.18 -20.52 -2.51
C VAL A 109 14.03 -21.62 -1.88
N TYR A 110 13.88 -21.86 -0.57
CA TYR A 110 14.70 -22.83 0.15
C TYR A 110 14.07 -24.24 0.24
N SER A 111 12.91 -24.47 -0.39
CA SER A 111 12.32 -25.80 -0.59
C SER A 111 12.28 -26.68 0.67
N GLY A 112 11.83 -26.12 1.80
CA GLY A 112 11.76 -26.81 3.11
C GLY A 112 13.05 -26.80 3.96
N HIS A 113 14.15 -26.28 3.43
CA HIS A 113 15.44 -26.15 4.15
C HIS A 113 15.68 -24.75 4.72
N LEU A 114 14.63 -23.94 4.84
CA LEU A 114 14.67 -22.56 5.37
C LEU A 114 15.36 -22.48 6.75
N HIS A 115 15.16 -23.49 7.59
CA HIS A 115 15.72 -23.58 8.94
C HIS A 115 17.26 -23.51 8.98
N LEU A 116 17.96 -23.77 7.88
CA LEU A 116 19.42 -23.69 7.79
C LEU A 116 19.94 -22.24 7.68
N VAL A 117 19.07 -21.29 7.36
CA VAL A 117 19.41 -19.87 7.10
C VAL A 117 18.42 -18.88 7.74
N SER A 118 17.46 -19.37 8.53
CA SER A 118 16.34 -18.58 9.06
C SER A 118 16.79 -17.43 9.96
N ASP A 119 17.87 -17.62 10.72
CA ASP A 119 18.49 -16.60 11.56
C ASP A 119 18.99 -15.40 10.73
N LEU A 120 19.65 -15.68 9.61
CA LEU A 120 20.16 -14.65 8.70
C LEU A 120 19.05 -13.99 7.88
N LEU A 121 18.01 -14.73 7.50
CA LEU A 121 16.83 -14.14 6.85
C LEU A 121 16.07 -13.21 7.79
N GLN A 122 15.96 -13.57 9.07
CA GLN A 122 15.37 -12.70 10.08
C GLN A 122 16.23 -11.44 10.29
N ALA A 123 17.55 -11.58 10.32
CA ALA A 123 18.47 -10.44 10.39
C ALA A 123 18.33 -9.53 9.15
N LEU A 124 18.23 -10.13 7.95
CA LEU A 124 18.05 -9.41 6.69
C LEU A 124 16.72 -8.64 6.65
N PHE A 125 15.62 -9.28 7.05
CA PHE A 125 14.31 -8.62 7.16
C PHE A 125 14.36 -7.44 8.14
N LYS A 126 14.98 -7.64 9.31
CA LYS A 126 15.11 -6.59 10.33
C LYS A 126 15.92 -5.40 9.83
N GLU A 127 17.03 -5.66 9.13
CA GLU A 127 17.87 -4.58 8.59
C GLU A 127 17.16 -3.84 7.45
N ALA A 128 16.39 -4.54 6.60
CA ALA A 128 15.56 -3.91 5.58
C ALA A 128 14.46 -3.04 6.18
N TYR A 129 13.84 -3.49 7.27
CA TYR A 129 12.87 -2.68 8.02
C TYR A 129 13.52 -1.42 8.61
N CYS A 130 14.72 -1.54 9.20
CA CYS A 130 15.48 -0.40 9.71
C CYS A 130 15.82 0.59 8.58
N LEU A 131 16.32 0.09 7.45
CA LEU A 131 16.65 0.88 6.28
C LEU A 131 15.43 1.62 5.72
N GLN A 132 14.28 0.94 5.57
CA GLN A 132 13.04 1.59 5.13
C GLN A 132 12.61 2.68 6.12
N LYS A 133 12.65 2.41 7.42
CA LYS A 133 12.31 3.43 8.43
C LYS A 133 13.20 4.66 8.30
N GLN A 134 14.50 4.48 8.13
CA GLN A 134 15.44 5.59 7.95
C GLN A 134 15.20 6.33 6.62
N LEU A 135 14.88 5.61 5.54
CA LEU A 135 14.49 6.25 4.28
C LEU A 135 13.22 7.09 4.44
N MET A 136 12.22 6.60 5.18
CA MET A 136 10.99 7.36 5.44
C MET A 136 11.28 8.63 6.26
N GLU A 137 12.22 8.57 7.22
CA GLU A 137 12.70 9.75 7.96
C GLU A 137 13.40 10.75 7.03
N LEU A 138 14.22 10.27 6.08
CA LEU A 138 14.84 11.11 5.04
C LEU A 138 13.80 11.84 4.20
N LEU A 139 12.83 11.08 3.67
CA LEU A 139 11.78 11.58 2.79
C LEU A 139 10.84 12.57 3.52
N ASP A 140 10.71 12.44 4.84
CA ASP A 140 9.98 13.41 5.66
C ASP A 140 10.62 14.80 5.69
N MET A 141 11.94 14.92 5.47
CA MET A 141 12.66 16.20 5.38
C MET A 141 12.75 16.76 3.95
N VAL A 142 12.30 16.02 2.94
CA VAL A 142 12.28 16.51 1.57
C VAL A 142 11.29 17.66 1.45
N CYS A 143 11.73 18.79 0.91
CA CYS A 143 10.88 19.94 0.62
C CYS A 143 10.85 20.14 -0.90
N MET A 144 9.65 20.31 -1.45
CA MET A 144 9.48 20.67 -2.87
C MET A 144 8.87 22.06 -2.93
N ASP A 145 9.55 23.00 -3.61
CA ASP A 145 9.05 24.35 -3.78
C ASP A 145 8.00 24.36 -4.91
N PRO A 146 6.72 24.68 -4.63
CA PRO A 146 5.69 24.74 -5.66
C PRO A 146 5.90 25.87 -6.68
N LEU A 147 6.85 26.78 -6.45
CA LEU A 147 7.18 27.88 -7.37
C LEU A 147 8.27 27.50 -8.38
N ILE A 148 8.93 26.37 -8.19
CA ILE A 148 10.02 25.89 -9.04
C ILE A 148 9.47 24.70 -9.85
N ASP A 149 9.30 24.92 -11.17
CA ASP A 149 8.83 23.89 -12.11
C ASP A 149 9.98 22.95 -12.51
N GLU A 150 10.59 22.31 -11.52
CA GLU A 150 11.63 21.30 -11.72
C GLU A 150 11.00 19.93 -11.94
N ASN A 151 10.66 19.63 -13.21
CA ASN A 151 10.05 18.36 -13.62
C ASN A 151 10.77 17.11 -13.09
N ALA A 152 12.09 17.18 -12.86
CA ALA A 152 12.87 16.06 -12.34
C ALA A 152 12.53 15.71 -10.89
N ASP A 153 12.39 16.71 -10.01
CA ASP A 153 12.05 16.52 -8.60
C ASP A 153 10.64 15.94 -8.42
N ILE A 154 9.70 16.45 -9.21
CA ILE A 154 8.32 15.95 -9.24
C ILE A 154 8.31 14.47 -9.63
N LEU A 155 9.02 14.12 -10.72
CA LEU A 155 9.10 12.75 -11.21
C LEU A 155 9.77 11.83 -10.18
N ASN A 156 10.86 12.27 -9.56
CA ASN A 156 11.57 11.51 -8.53
C ASN A 156 10.64 11.20 -7.34
N MET A 157 9.89 12.19 -6.85
CA MET A 157 8.96 11.97 -5.73
C MET A 157 7.81 11.04 -6.11
N VAL A 158 7.28 11.15 -7.33
CA VAL A 158 6.26 10.24 -7.85
C VAL A 158 6.80 8.80 -7.90
N ILE A 159 8.02 8.60 -8.41
CA ILE A 159 8.69 7.29 -8.44
C ILE A 159 8.87 6.73 -7.02
N VAL A 160 9.27 7.57 -6.05
CA VAL A 160 9.40 7.17 -4.65
C VAL A 160 8.07 6.67 -4.09
N ILE A 161 6.97 7.43 -4.29
CA ILE A 161 5.65 7.06 -3.77
C ILE A 161 5.18 5.73 -4.36
N HIS A 162 5.32 5.53 -5.67
CA HIS A 162 4.92 4.28 -6.33
C HIS A 162 5.85 3.11 -6.00
N SER A 163 7.14 3.35 -5.76
CA SER A 163 8.05 2.31 -5.28
C SER A 163 7.70 1.87 -3.85
N LEU A 164 7.29 2.81 -2.98
CA LEU A 164 6.78 2.49 -1.65
C LEU A 164 5.45 1.74 -1.71
N LEU A 165 4.59 2.07 -2.68
CA LEU A 165 3.35 1.32 -2.94
C LEU A 165 3.65 -0.13 -3.34
N ASP A 166 4.61 -0.35 -4.24
CA ASP A 166 5.08 -1.69 -4.60
C ASP A 166 5.59 -2.45 -3.37
N ILE A 167 6.42 -1.81 -2.54
CA ILE A 167 6.90 -2.42 -1.29
C ILE A 167 5.73 -2.75 -0.36
N CYS A 168 4.75 -1.85 -0.24
CA CYS A 168 3.53 -2.04 0.55
C CYS A 168 2.81 -3.35 0.17
N SER A 169 2.64 -3.58 -1.13
CA SER A 169 2.00 -4.78 -1.66
C SER A 169 2.77 -6.08 -1.31
N VAL A 170 4.10 -6.01 -1.22
CA VAL A 170 4.94 -7.14 -0.84
C VAL A 170 4.75 -7.45 0.65
N ILE A 171 4.83 -6.44 1.51
CA ILE A 171 4.79 -6.60 2.97
C ILE A 171 3.39 -6.82 3.55
N SER A 172 2.34 -6.69 2.74
CA SER A 172 0.94 -6.76 3.16
C SER A 172 0.58 -8.03 3.93
N SER A 173 1.19 -9.16 3.54
CA SER A 173 1.02 -10.48 4.17
C SER A 173 2.14 -10.84 5.15
N MET A 174 3.10 -9.95 5.38
CA MET A 174 4.27 -10.22 6.23
C MET A 174 4.09 -9.68 7.65
N ASP A 175 3.74 -8.39 7.79
CA ASP A 175 3.53 -7.75 9.09
C ASP A 175 2.49 -6.62 8.98
N HIS A 176 1.39 -6.75 9.72
CA HIS A 176 0.27 -5.80 9.66
C HIS A 176 0.63 -4.39 10.15
N ALA A 177 1.50 -4.26 11.16
CA ALA A 177 1.86 -2.96 11.71
C ALA A 177 2.78 -2.21 10.75
N PHE A 178 3.74 -2.92 10.16
CA PHE A 178 4.63 -2.40 9.15
C PHE A 178 3.88 -2.00 7.87
N HIS A 179 2.95 -2.84 7.42
CA HIS A 179 2.08 -2.56 6.29
C HIS A 179 1.28 -1.26 6.52
N ALA A 180 0.58 -1.15 7.66
CA ALA A 180 -0.18 0.05 8.00
C ALA A 180 0.71 1.32 8.11
N ASN A 181 1.91 1.21 8.69
CA ASN A 181 2.85 2.33 8.78
C ASN A 181 3.34 2.80 7.42
N THR A 182 3.61 1.88 6.49
CA THR A 182 4.02 2.20 5.12
C THR A 182 2.90 2.91 4.37
N TRP A 183 1.66 2.41 4.48
CA TRP A 183 0.49 3.10 3.93
C TRP A 183 0.28 4.49 4.51
N LYS A 184 0.37 4.63 5.83
CA LYS A 184 0.25 5.93 6.51
C LYS A 184 1.25 6.93 5.93
N PHE A 185 2.45 6.48 5.63
CA PHE A 185 3.49 7.31 5.02
C PHE A 185 3.21 7.65 3.56
N ILE A 186 2.77 6.70 2.74
CA ILE A 186 2.37 6.93 1.34
C ILE A 186 1.28 8.01 1.26
N ILE A 187 0.25 7.93 2.11
CA ILE A 187 -0.82 8.92 2.17
C ILE A 187 -0.27 10.28 2.65
N LYS A 188 0.56 10.28 3.71
CA LYS A 188 1.20 11.50 4.21
C LYS A 188 2.02 12.21 3.13
N GLN A 189 2.88 11.48 2.39
CA GLN A 189 3.71 12.08 1.35
C GLN A 189 2.90 12.57 0.15
N SER A 190 1.89 11.80 -0.27
CA SER A 190 0.97 12.21 -1.33
C SER A 190 0.32 13.56 -1.01
N LEU A 191 -0.09 13.75 0.24
CA LEU A 191 -0.73 14.98 0.70
C LEU A 191 0.24 16.13 0.93
N LYS A 192 1.39 15.86 1.58
CA LYS A 192 2.44 16.84 1.85
C LYS A 192 2.86 17.58 0.57
N HIS A 193 2.92 16.86 -0.55
CA HIS A 193 3.38 17.37 -1.83
C HIS A 193 2.27 17.53 -2.87
N GLN A 194 1.00 17.43 -2.45
CA GLN A 194 -0.19 17.37 -3.31
C GLN A 194 -0.22 18.44 -4.41
N SER A 195 0.10 19.69 -4.09
CA SER A 195 0.05 20.81 -5.05
C SER A 195 0.90 20.57 -6.29
N VAL A 196 2.00 19.83 -6.14
CA VAL A 196 3.02 19.62 -7.17
C VAL A 196 2.83 18.26 -7.88
N ILE A 197 2.61 17.18 -7.12
CA ILE A 197 2.61 15.82 -7.69
C ILE A 197 1.26 15.30 -8.17
N LYS A 198 0.14 15.97 -7.80
CA LYS A 198 -1.22 15.45 -8.04
C LYS A 198 -1.48 15.02 -9.49
N ASN A 199 -0.98 15.75 -10.48
CA ASN A 199 -1.29 15.41 -11.88
C ASN A 199 -0.46 14.24 -12.43
N GLN A 200 0.63 13.86 -11.73
CA GLN A 200 1.54 12.80 -12.16
C GLN A 200 1.38 11.51 -11.33
N LEU A 201 0.74 11.60 -10.17
CA LEU A 201 0.40 10.42 -9.39
C LEU A 201 -0.57 9.52 -10.16
N LYS A 202 -0.24 8.24 -10.27
CA LYS A 202 -1.16 7.20 -10.73
C LYS A 202 -2.20 6.92 -9.64
N HIS A 203 -3.19 7.79 -9.52
CA HIS A 203 -4.23 7.69 -8.48
C HIS A 203 -4.99 6.37 -8.52
N ARG A 204 -5.21 5.84 -9.73
CA ARG A 204 -5.84 4.54 -9.94
C ARG A 204 -5.10 3.41 -9.21
N ASP A 205 -3.78 3.39 -9.28
CA ASP A 205 -2.97 2.34 -8.65
C ASP A 205 -3.09 2.44 -7.12
N ILE A 206 -3.02 3.66 -6.57
CA ILE A 206 -3.16 3.90 -5.13
C ILE A 206 -4.56 3.51 -4.61
N ILE A 207 -5.62 3.91 -5.33
CA ILE A 207 -7.00 3.53 -4.95
C ILE A 207 -7.19 2.02 -5.08
N ALA A 208 -6.72 1.40 -6.17
CA ALA A 208 -6.86 -0.04 -6.38
C ALA A 208 -6.18 -0.82 -5.26
N SER A 209 -4.94 -0.50 -4.91
CA SER A 209 -4.23 -1.17 -3.81
C SER A 209 -4.92 -0.97 -2.47
N LEU A 210 -5.41 0.24 -2.14
CA LEU A 210 -6.20 0.46 -0.91
C LEU A 210 -7.48 -0.39 -0.90
N CYS A 211 -8.21 -0.44 -2.01
CA CYS A 211 -9.43 -1.24 -2.12
C CYS A 211 -9.12 -2.73 -1.95
N GLU A 212 -8.06 -3.24 -2.59
CA GLU A 212 -7.60 -4.62 -2.44
C GLU A 212 -7.25 -4.95 -0.99
N ASP A 213 -6.52 -4.07 -0.29
CA ASP A 213 -6.15 -4.26 1.11
C ASP A 213 -7.37 -4.19 2.06
N ILE A 214 -8.34 -3.32 1.78
CA ILE A 214 -9.63 -3.29 2.50
C ILE A 214 -10.34 -4.63 2.32
N LEU A 215 -10.47 -5.12 1.08
CA LEU A 215 -11.17 -6.37 0.78
C LEU A 215 -10.47 -7.57 1.42
N PHE A 216 -9.14 -7.65 1.30
CA PHE A 216 -8.35 -8.71 1.89
C PHE A 216 -8.51 -8.75 3.42
N SER A 217 -8.33 -7.60 4.08
CA SER A 217 -8.49 -7.51 5.54
C SER A 217 -9.92 -7.78 5.98
N PHE A 218 -10.93 -7.31 5.23
CA PHE A 218 -12.33 -7.57 5.50
C PHE A 218 -12.69 -9.05 5.38
N HIS A 219 -12.27 -9.72 4.30
CA HIS A 219 -12.49 -11.16 4.13
C HIS A 219 -11.80 -11.98 5.21
N SER A 220 -10.55 -11.62 5.58
CA SER A 220 -9.85 -12.26 6.69
C SER A 220 -10.60 -12.07 8.02
N CYS A 221 -11.14 -10.87 8.26
CA CYS A 221 -11.96 -10.57 9.43
C CYS A 221 -13.23 -11.44 9.49
N LEU A 222 -13.93 -11.60 8.37
CA LEU A 222 -15.10 -12.48 8.27
C LEU A 222 -14.74 -13.95 8.49
N GLN A 223 -13.66 -14.43 7.88
CA GLN A 223 -13.22 -15.82 8.03
C GLN A 223 -12.89 -16.17 9.48
N LEU A 224 -12.17 -15.29 10.19
CA LEU A 224 -11.88 -15.46 11.62
C LEU A 224 -13.17 -15.46 12.45
N ALA A 225 -14.13 -14.59 12.13
CA ALA A 225 -15.42 -14.54 12.80
C ALA A 225 -16.25 -15.82 12.60
N GLU A 226 -16.26 -16.39 11.40
CA GLU A 226 -16.94 -17.65 11.09
C GLU A 226 -16.32 -18.82 11.84
N GLN A 227 -14.99 -18.92 11.85
CA GLN A 227 -14.27 -19.98 12.56
C GLN A 227 -14.55 -19.95 14.06
N MET A 228 -14.54 -18.78 14.68
CA MET A 228 -14.89 -18.61 16.10
C MET A 228 -16.36 -18.98 16.40
N THR A 229 -17.27 -18.78 15.43
CA THR A 229 -18.68 -19.16 15.60
C THR A 229 -18.86 -20.68 15.51
N GLN A 230 -18.05 -21.36 14.71
CA GLN A 230 -18.14 -22.81 14.49
C GLN A 230 -17.42 -23.64 15.57
N SER A 231 -16.39 -23.10 16.23
CA SER A 231 -15.54 -23.87 17.15
C SER A 231 -16.13 -24.06 18.56
N GLU A 232 -17.22 -23.36 18.94
CA GLU A 232 -17.83 -23.29 20.30
C GLU A 232 -16.87 -22.95 21.47
N ALA A 233 -15.56 -22.91 21.23
CA ALA A 233 -14.52 -22.53 22.17
C ALA A 233 -14.15 -21.06 21.95
N GLN A 234 -14.38 -20.22 22.95
CA GLN A 234 -13.86 -18.86 22.99
C GLN A 234 -12.35 -18.90 23.22
N ASP A 235 -11.56 -19.16 22.18
CA ASP A 235 -10.12 -18.95 22.28
C ASP A 235 -9.83 -17.44 22.27
N ASN A 236 -9.22 -16.96 23.36
CA ASN A 236 -8.86 -15.56 23.54
C ASN A 236 -7.82 -15.10 22.51
N ALA A 237 -7.04 -16.01 21.93
CA ALA A 237 -6.07 -15.68 20.89
C ALA A 237 -6.77 -15.29 19.57
N ASP A 238 -7.76 -16.07 19.13
CA ASP A 238 -8.47 -15.85 17.87
C ASP A 238 -9.28 -14.54 17.90
N TYR A 239 -9.92 -14.25 19.02
CA TYR A 239 -10.65 -12.98 19.18
C TYR A 239 -9.71 -11.77 19.13
N LYS A 240 -8.51 -11.86 19.73
CA LYS A 240 -7.50 -10.79 19.62
C LYS A 240 -7.01 -10.62 18.18
N LEU A 241 -6.85 -11.71 17.43
CA LEU A 241 -6.47 -11.65 16.02
C LEU A 241 -7.57 -10.99 15.19
N PHE A 242 -8.82 -11.39 15.38
CA PHE A 242 -9.99 -10.75 14.77
C PHE A 242 -10.02 -9.24 15.04
N GLN A 243 -9.85 -8.81 16.29
CA GLN A 243 -9.83 -7.39 16.65
C GLN A 243 -8.66 -6.63 15.98
N LYS A 244 -7.49 -7.25 15.85
CA LYS A 244 -6.35 -6.65 15.13
C LYS A 244 -6.68 -6.48 13.65
N THR A 245 -7.26 -7.49 13.01
CA THR A 245 -7.65 -7.44 11.59
C THR A 245 -8.77 -6.41 11.36
N LEU A 246 -9.75 -6.31 12.27
CA LEU A 246 -10.82 -5.31 12.18
C LEU A 246 -10.28 -3.88 12.32
N LYS A 247 -9.32 -3.65 13.23
CA LYS A 247 -8.62 -2.36 13.33
C LYS A 247 -7.87 -2.01 12.05
N LEU A 248 -7.29 -3.00 11.38
CA LEU A 248 -6.62 -2.81 10.09
C LEU A 248 -7.62 -2.44 8.98
N CYS A 249 -8.79 -3.10 8.91
CA CYS A 249 -9.88 -2.73 8.00
C CYS A 249 -10.28 -1.26 8.18
N ARG A 250 -10.48 -0.85 9.45
CA ARG A 250 -10.80 0.53 9.80
C ARG A 250 -9.70 1.51 9.39
N PHE A 251 -8.43 1.13 9.58
CA PHE A 251 -7.31 1.97 9.16
C PHE A 251 -7.34 2.22 7.64
N PHE A 252 -7.47 1.16 6.82
CA PHE A 252 -7.52 1.33 5.37
C PHE A 252 -8.75 2.10 4.90
N ALA A 253 -9.92 1.88 5.51
CA ALA A 253 -11.10 2.69 5.23
C ALA A 253 -10.86 4.18 5.49
N ASN A 254 -10.23 4.54 6.61
CA ASN A 254 -9.87 5.94 6.90
C ASN A 254 -8.86 6.50 5.90
N SER A 255 -7.85 5.72 5.52
CA SER A 255 -6.87 6.11 4.49
C SER A 255 -7.54 6.37 3.14
N LEU A 256 -8.47 5.50 2.73
CA LEU A 256 -9.24 5.65 1.50
C LEU A 256 -10.13 6.90 1.53
N LEU A 257 -10.85 7.14 2.63
CA LEU A 257 -11.68 8.34 2.80
C LEU A 257 -10.86 9.62 2.73
N HIS A 258 -9.70 9.62 3.39
CA HIS A 258 -8.85 10.79 3.41
C HIS A 258 -8.29 11.07 2.01
N TYR A 259 -7.76 10.04 1.34
CA TYR A 259 -7.22 10.18 0.00
C TYR A 259 -8.30 10.59 -1.02
N THR A 260 -9.46 9.95 -0.96
CA THR A 260 -10.61 10.26 -1.84
C THR A 260 -11.03 11.70 -1.69
N LYS A 261 -11.16 12.20 -0.45
CA LYS A 261 -11.52 13.59 -0.19
C LYS A 261 -10.54 14.59 -0.83
N GLU A 262 -9.24 14.37 -0.69
CA GLU A 262 -8.21 15.32 -1.10
C GLU A 262 -7.92 15.27 -2.61
N PHE A 263 -8.13 14.11 -3.24
CA PHE A 263 -7.84 13.89 -4.67
C PHE A 263 -9.08 13.68 -5.56
N LEU A 264 -10.30 13.82 -5.03
CA LEU A 264 -11.57 13.51 -5.72
C LEU A 264 -11.62 13.92 -7.20
N PRO A 265 -11.21 15.15 -7.60
CA PRO A 265 -11.30 15.57 -9.01
C PRO A 265 -10.46 14.72 -9.98
N LEU A 266 -9.48 13.96 -9.48
CA LEU A 266 -8.55 13.14 -10.26
C LEU A 266 -8.91 11.65 -10.23
N LEU A 267 -10.07 11.28 -9.66
CA LEU A 267 -10.45 9.88 -9.41
C LEU A 267 -11.50 9.34 -10.39
N SER A 268 -11.71 9.98 -11.55
CA SER A 268 -12.67 9.50 -12.56
C SER A 268 -12.47 8.03 -12.89
N ASP A 269 -11.21 7.65 -13.14
CA ASP A 269 -10.83 6.32 -13.58
C ASP A 269 -10.85 5.27 -12.46
N SER A 270 -11.07 5.71 -11.22
CA SER A 270 -11.13 4.86 -10.03
C SER A 270 -12.56 4.61 -9.56
N CYS A 271 -13.56 5.26 -10.16
CA CYS A 271 -14.96 5.13 -9.74
C CYS A 271 -15.49 3.69 -9.87
N CYS A 272 -15.11 2.97 -10.93
CA CYS A 272 -15.43 1.55 -11.07
C CYS A 272 -14.88 0.71 -9.92
N THR A 273 -13.64 0.96 -9.50
CA THR A 273 -13.01 0.23 -8.39
C THR A 273 -13.68 0.56 -7.05
N LEU A 274 -14.03 1.82 -6.81
CA LEU A 274 -14.73 2.26 -5.60
C LEU A 274 -16.16 1.70 -5.53
N HIS A 275 -16.85 1.64 -6.67
CA HIS A 275 -18.15 1.00 -6.80
C HIS A 275 -18.05 -0.50 -6.51
N GLN A 276 -17.11 -1.20 -7.13
CA GLN A 276 -16.86 -2.63 -6.89
C GLN A 276 -16.51 -2.92 -5.44
N LEU A 277 -15.71 -2.07 -4.78
CA LEU A 277 -15.40 -2.19 -3.34
C LEU A 277 -16.69 -2.25 -2.51
N TYR A 278 -17.62 -1.32 -2.73
CA TYR A 278 -18.91 -1.31 -2.02
C TYR A 278 -19.67 -2.62 -2.27
N LEU A 279 -19.81 -3.02 -3.54
CA LEU A 279 -20.57 -4.21 -3.91
C LEU A 279 -19.99 -5.48 -3.28
N GLN A 280 -18.66 -5.64 -3.28
CA GLN A 280 -17.99 -6.81 -2.74
C GLN A 280 -18.08 -6.88 -1.21
N ILE A 281 -17.96 -5.76 -0.51
CA ILE A 281 -18.14 -5.73 0.95
C ILE A 281 -19.57 -6.15 1.30
N HIS A 282 -20.56 -5.53 0.66
CA HIS A 282 -21.97 -5.79 0.96
C HIS A 282 -22.48 -7.13 0.41
N SER A 283 -21.80 -7.76 -0.55
CA SER A 283 -22.14 -9.12 -0.98
C SER A 283 -21.78 -10.17 0.07
N LYS A 284 -20.77 -9.91 0.91
CA LYS A 284 -20.31 -10.83 1.97
C LYS A 284 -20.83 -10.47 3.36
N PHE A 285 -21.65 -9.44 3.48
CA PHE A 285 -22.22 -8.99 4.75
C PHE A 285 -23.75 -9.03 4.74
N PRO A 286 -24.42 -9.27 5.89
CA PRO A 286 -25.89 -9.19 5.95
C PRO A 286 -26.41 -7.84 5.43
N PRO A 287 -27.54 -7.80 4.70
CA PRO A 287 -28.54 -8.88 4.51
C PRO A 287 -28.28 -9.80 3.29
N SER A 288 -27.07 -9.83 2.73
CA SER A 288 -26.78 -10.68 1.57
C SER A 288 -27.00 -12.17 1.83
N LEU A 289 -27.50 -12.88 0.81
CA LEU A 289 -27.60 -14.34 0.81
C LEU A 289 -26.23 -15.04 0.80
N TYR A 290 -25.20 -14.33 0.34
CA TYR A 290 -23.81 -14.79 0.29
C TYR A 290 -23.00 -14.33 1.51
N ALA A 291 -23.68 -13.80 2.53
CA ALA A 291 -23.04 -13.31 3.74
C ALA A 291 -22.41 -14.43 4.57
N ALA A 292 -21.32 -14.08 5.24
CA ALA A 292 -20.64 -14.95 6.19
C ALA A 292 -21.56 -15.33 7.37
N ARG A 293 -21.49 -16.58 7.82
CA ARG A 293 -22.25 -17.10 8.97
C ARG A 293 -21.55 -16.76 10.29
N ILE A 294 -21.70 -15.52 10.71
CA ILE A 294 -21.08 -14.97 11.92
C ILE A 294 -22.12 -14.62 12.99
N SER A 295 -21.70 -14.60 14.26
CA SER A 295 -22.58 -14.25 15.38
C SER A 295 -23.07 -12.79 15.30
N LYS A 296 -24.23 -12.50 15.89
CA LYS A 296 -24.81 -11.14 15.89
C LYS A 296 -23.88 -10.10 16.55
N ALA A 297 -23.19 -10.48 17.63
CA ALA A 297 -22.23 -9.59 18.30
C ALA A 297 -21.06 -9.21 17.37
N GLN A 298 -20.51 -10.17 16.61
CA GLN A 298 -19.46 -9.89 15.64
C GLN A 298 -19.97 -9.05 14.47
N GLN A 299 -21.20 -9.28 14.00
CA GLN A 299 -21.82 -8.43 12.97
C GLN A 299 -21.91 -6.98 13.45
N GLU A 300 -22.38 -6.75 14.67
CA GLU A 300 -22.48 -5.41 15.26
C GLU A 300 -21.09 -4.77 15.44
N GLU A 301 -20.08 -5.53 15.85
CA GLU A 301 -18.71 -5.04 16.01
C GLU A 301 -18.08 -4.63 14.67
N ILE A 302 -18.24 -5.45 13.62
CA ILE A 302 -17.77 -5.14 12.25
C ILE A 302 -18.51 -3.93 11.69
N ALA A 303 -19.83 -3.90 11.82
CA ALA A 303 -20.65 -2.79 11.34
C ALA A 303 -20.25 -1.48 12.03
N GLY A 304 -20.17 -1.48 13.37
CA GLY A 304 -19.85 -0.31 14.17
C GLY A 304 -18.42 0.19 14.03
N THR A 305 -17.46 -0.68 13.68
CA THR A 305 -16.04 -0.31 13.59
C THR A 305 -15.61 0.00 12.15
N PHE A 306 -16.00 -0.82 11.20
CA PHE A 306 -15.54 -0.75 9.82
C PHE A 306 -16.58 -0.10 8.89
N LEU A 307 -17.81 -0.62 8.83
CA LEU A 307 -18.81 -0.10 7.88
C LEU A 307 -19.22 1.34 8.19
N VAL A 308 -19.41 1.68 9.47
CA VAL A 308 -19.64 3.07 9.91
C VAL A 308 -18.48 3.99 9.53
N THR A 309 -17.24 3.48 9.55
CA THR A 309 -16.09 4.26 9.11
C THR A 309 -16.15 4.49 7.61
N LEU A 310 -16.53 3.49 6.80
CA LEU A 310 -16.54 3.58 5.34
C LEU A 310 -17.75 4.36 4.78
N ASP A 311 -18.87 4.43 5.50
CA ASP A 311 -20.12 5.07 5.06
C ASP A 311 -19.97 6.51 4.50
N PRO A 312 -19.14 7.41 5.08
CA PRO A 312 -18.92 8.75 4.54
C PRO A 312 -18.34 8.75 3.11
N LEU A 313 -17.76 7.65 2.64
CA LEU A 313 -17.19 7.54 1.29
C LEU A 313 -18.29 7.77 0.24
N ILE A 314 -19.47 7.18 0.44
CA ILE A 314 -20.60 7.39 -0.46
C ILE A 314 -20.98 8.85 -0.50
N THR A 315 -21.03 9.51 0.66
CA THR A 315 -21.36 10.94 0.76
C THR A 315 -20.36 11.80 -0.02
N GLN A 316 -19.06 11.49 0.03
CA GLN A 316 -18.04 12.19 -0.78
C GLN A 316 -18.28 11.96 -2.29
N LEU A 317 -18.54 10.71 -2.67
CA LEU A 317 -18.71 10.31 -4.06
C LEU A 317 -20.05 10.78 -4.68
N LEU A 318 -21.07 11.08 -3.89
CA LEU A 318 -22.33 11.67 -4.38
C LEU A 318 -22.09 12.98 -5.14
N THR A 319 -21.08 13.76 -4.73
CA THR A 319 -20.75 15.04 -5.38
C THR A 319 -20.03 14.86 -6.72
N PHE A 320 -19.69 13.63 -7.11
CA PHE A 320 -18.79 13.34 -8.21
C PHE A 320 -19.50 12.64 -9.38
N GLN A 321 -19.66 13.37 -10.49
CA GLN A 321 -20.37 12.89 -11.69
C GLN A 321 -19.87 11.53 -12.22
N PRO A 322 -18.56 11.26 -12.34
CA PRO A 322 -18.09 9.95 -12.81
C PRO A 322 -18.57 8.78 -11.96
N PHE A 323 -18.74 8.97 -10.65
CA PHE A 323 -19.27 7.92 -9.79
C PHE A 323 -20.76 7.66 -10.05
N MET A 324 -21.55 8.73 -10.21
CA MET A 324 -22.96 8.61 -10.61
C MET A 324 -23.11 7.83 -11.92
N GLN A 325 -22.27 8.12 -12.92
CA GLN A 325 -22.28 7.44 -14.22
C GLN A 325 -22.03 5.93 -14.09
N VAL A 326 -21.08 5.53 -13.24
CA VAL A 326 -20.80 4.11 -12.97
C VAL A 326 -21.96 3.44 -12.23
N VAL A 327 -22.53 4.09 -11.22
CA VAL A 327 -23.61 3.52 -10.40
C VAL A 327 -24.90 3.36 -11.19
N LEU A 328 -25.21 4.30 -12.10
CA LEU A 328 -26.44 4.32 -12.89
C LEU A 328 -26.27 3.77 -14.33
N ASP A 329 -25.15 3.12 -14.65
CA ASP A 329 -24.92 2.59 -15.99
C ASP A 329 -25.99 1.54 -16.35
N SER A 330 -26.78 1.83 -17.38
CA SER A 330 -27.80 0.91 -17.91
C SER A 330 -27.24 -0.39 -18.47
N LYS A 331 -25.95 -0.45 -18.80
CA LYS A 331 -25.25 -1.62 -19.34
C LYS A 331 -24.53 -2.43 -18.27
N LEU A 332 -24.78 -2.13 -17.00
CA LEU A 332 -24.11 -2.79 -15.88
C LEU A 332 -24.57 -4.26 -15.76
N GLU A 333 -23.79 -5.17 -16.33
CA GLU A 333 -24.00 -6.62 -16.19
C GLU A 333 -23.37 -7.10 -14.88
N LEU A 334 -24.17 -7.19 -13.82
CA LEU A 334 -23.72 -7.68 -12.51
C LEU A 334 -23.99 -9.18 -12.32
N PRO A 335 -22.99 -9.92 -11.80
CA PRO A 335 -23.20 -11.25 -11.23
C PRO A 335 -24.31 -11.27 -10.18
N CYS A 336 -24.99 -12.41 -10.01
CA CYS A 336 -26.12 -12.56 -9.09
C CYS A 336 -25.81 -12.13 -7.65
N ASP A 337 -24.59 -12.36 -7.17
CA ASP A 337 -24.15 -12.01 -5.82
C ASP A 337 -23.94 -10.50 -5.61
N LEU A 338 -23.85 -9.71 -6.68
CA LEU A 338 -23.66 -8.26 -6.62
C LEU A 338 -24.95 -7.45 -6.90
N GLN A 339 -26.03 -8.10 -7.35
CA GLN A 339 -27.30 -7.42 -7.65
C GLN A 339 -27.97 -6.83 -6.42
N LEU A 340 -28.04 -7.59 -5.30
CA LEU A 340 -28.59 -7.05 -4.05
C LEU A 340 -27.71 -5.93 -3.48
N PRO A 341 -26.38 -6.06 -3.40
CA PRO A 341 -25.49 -4.95 -3.05
C PRO A 341 -25.70 -3.69 -3.90
N GLN A 342 -25.97 -3.83 -5.19
CA GLN A 342 -26.29 -2.69 -6.06
C GLN A 342 -27.61 -2.02 -5.66
N CYS A 343 -28.65 -2.80 -5.37
CA CYS A 343 -29.91 -2.25 -4.85
C CYS A 343 -29.70 -1.54 -3.50
N LEU A 344 -28.90 -2.12 -2.60
CA LEU A 344 -28.56 -1.50 -1.31
C LEU A 344 -27.83 -0.18 -1.51
N LEU A 345 -26.88 -0.11 -2.45
CA LEU A 345 -26.19 1.14 -2.79
C LEU A 345 -27.18 2.21 -3.23
N LEU A 346 -28.10 1.87 -4.14
CA LEU A 346 -29.12 2.82 -4.61
C LEU A 346 -30.03 3.31 -3.48
N VAL A 347 -30.42 2.42 -2.55
CA VAL A 347 -31.19 2.81 -1.35
C VAL A 347 -30.38 3.76 -0.47
N VAL A 348 -29.09 3.49 -0.25
CA VAL A 348 -28.21 4.37 0.53
C VAL A 348 -28.05 5.73 -0.16
N VAL A 349 -27.91 5.76 -1.49
CA VAL A 349 -27.89 7.00 -2.27
C VAL A 349 -29.20 7.77 -2.07
N MET A 350 -30.35 7.11 -2.23
CA MET A 350 -31.67 7.74 -2.04
C MET A 350 -31.90 8.28 -0.62
N ASP A 351 -31.37 7.60 0.40
CA ASP A 351 -31.44 8.05 1.79
C ASP A 351 -30.58 9.30 2.05
N LYS A 352 -29.38 9.34 1.45
CA LYS A 352 -28.43 10.45 1.64
C LYS A 352 -28.71 11.66 0.75
N LEU A 353 -29.25 11.46 -0.46
CA LEU A 353 -29.42 12.51 -1.48
C LEU A 353 -30.26 13.72 -1.01
N PRO A 354 -31.37 13.58 -0.25
CA PRO A 354 -32.17 14.71 0.23
C PRO A 354 -31.40 15.67 1.15
N SER A 355 -30.34 15.19 1.80
CA SER A 355 -29.47 16.01 2.66
C SER A 355 -28.39 16.76 1.90
N GLN A 356 -28.22 16.49 0.60
CA GLN A 356 -27.19 17.10 -0.24
C GLN A 356 -27.65 18.44 -0.86
N PRO A 357 -26.72 19.31 -1.26
CA PRO A 357 -27.05 20.54 -1.99
C PRO A 357 -27.83 20.28 -3.30
N ASP A 358 -28.66 21.24 -3.71
CA ASP A 358 -29.52 21.13 -4.91
C ASP A 358 -28.78 20.71 -6.18
N HIS A 359 -27.54 21.20 -6.37
CA HIS A 359 -26.74 20.84 -7.55
C HIS A 359 -26.32 19.35 -7.56
N VAL A 360 -26.13 18.75 -6.38
CA VAL A 360 -25.87 17.31 -6.23
C VAL A 360 -27.15 16.52 -6.47
N GLN A 361 -28.29 16.98 -5.95
CA GLN A 361 -29.58 16.34 -6.23
C GLN A 361 -29.89 16.34 -7.74
N ALA A 362 -29.70 17.49 -8.39
CA ALA A 362 -29.88 17.62 -9.83
C ALA A 362 -28.96 16.65 -10.60
N LEU A 363 -27.70 16.50 -10.21
CA LEU A 363 -26.76 15.56 -10.84
C LEU A 363 -27.31 14.14 -10.92
N TRP A 364 -27.96 13.65 -9.85
CA TRP A 364 -28.49 12.28 -9.76
C TRP A 364 -29.91 12.13 -10.32
N CYS A 365 -30.66 13.21 -10.46
CA CYS A 365 -32.03 13.20 -10.98
C CYS A 365 -32.15 13.57 -12.47
N THR A 366 -31.07 14.05 -13.08
CA THR A 366 -31.08 14.37 -14.51
C THR A 366 -30.91 13.08 -15.30
N GLU A 367 -31.91 12.70 -16.12
CA GLU A 367 -31.73 11.62 -17.09
C GLU A 367 -30.48 11.92 -17.92
N SER A 368 -29.62 10.91 -18.09
CA SER A 368 -28.41 10.98 -18.91
C SER A 368 -28.75 11.38 -20.35
N GLN A 369 -28.87 12.69 -20.62
CA GLN A 369 -28.94 13.26 -21.97
C GLN A 369 -27.61 13.06 -22.73
N LEU A 370 -26.58 12.50 -22.09
CA LEU A 370 -25.26 12.29 -22.65
C LEU A 370 -25.13 11.02 -23.51
N ALA A 371 -26.13 10.13 -23.50
CA ALA A 371 -26.17 8.99 -24.42
C ALA A 371 -26.60 9.41 -25.85
N ASP A 372 -27.33 10.52 -26.01
CA ASP A 372 -27.85 10.99 -27.30
C ASP A 372 -26.96 12.02 -28.01
N ALA A 373 -25.96 12.60 -27.33
CA ALA A 373 -25.06 13.59 -27.92
C ALA A 373 -23.90 12.97 -28.73
N ALA A 374 -23.58 11.69 -28.51
CA ALA A 374 -22.55 10.96 -29.27
C ALA A 374 -23.09 10.23 -30.52
N ALA A 375 -24.40 10.33 -30.78
CA ALA A 375 -25.09 9.69 -31.89
C ALA A 375 -25.65 10.67 -32.93
N ARG A 376 -25.17 11.92 -32.96
CA ARG A 376 -25.50 12.91 -34.01
C ARG A 376 -24.28 13.42 -34.74
#